data_AF-A0A4Q7FYS6-F1
#
_entry.id   AF-A0A4Q7FYS6-F1
#
_cell.length_a   1.000
_cell.length_b   1.000
_cell.length_c   1.000
_cell.angle_alpha   90.00
_cell.angle_beta   90.00
_cell.angle_gamma   90.00
#
_symmetry.space_group_name_H-M   'P 1'
#
loop_
_entity.id
_entity.type
_entity.pdbx_description
1 polymer ?
#
loop_
_entity_poly.entity_id
_entity_poly.type
_entity_poly.pdbx_seq_one_letter_code
_entity_poly.pdbx_strand_id
1 'polypeptide(L)'
;MTTIINHGSWERYVPDEFPSGAPASTMFCKRADDGMDWYAYTHPPATNFAPTSVKATVYDNRLVAVARDVSLLFPQGATVIEITDDTATEDVLAVYGGQIYDPVANTLSPPPPQEPAPFTNRRPTIVAAAFNIHVADFDIPSIDGLFNIAAAVYLDVGSYMVFFVQPQPDAAYYAVITGDAPAARLSDQAPEYFTIETKDGPGGNPIDPAVLSVQIMRIDQ
;
A
#
# COMPACT_ATOMS: atom_id res chain seq x y z
N MET A 1 -24.91 -15.21 20.51
CA MET A 1 -25.21 -13.76 20.48
C MET A 1 -23.98 -13.11 21.07
N THR A 2 -23.33 -12.24 20.30
CA THR A 2 -22.07 -11.60 20.71
C THR A 2 -22.30 -10.69 21.90
N THR A 3 -21.48 -10.83 22.96
CA THR A 3 -21.58 -9.99 24.16
C THR A 3 -20.55 -8.88 24.07
N ILE A 4 -21.03 -7.63 24.01
CA ILE A 4 -20.19 -6.44 23.83
C ILE A 4 -20.27 -5.56 25.07
N ILE A 5 -19.11 -5.19 25.61
CA ILE A 5 -18.97 -4.18 26.67
C ILE A 5 -18.42 -2.90 26.02
N ASN A 6 -19.10 -1.78 26.22
CA ASN A 6 -18.63 -0.47 25.77
C ASN A 6 -17.86 0.21 26.91
N HIS A 7 -16.58 0.51 26.68
CA HIS A 7 -15.68 1.14 27.66
C HIS A 7 -15.61 2.66 27.53
N GLY A 8 -16.47 3.26 26.70
CA GLY A 8 -16.60 4.70 26.49
C GLY A 8 -15.72 5.25 25.37
N SER A 9 -15.89 6.54 25.10
CA SER A 9 -15.10 7.31 24.13
C SER A 9 -13.87 7.91 24.79
N TRP A 10 -12.77 7.99 24.05
CA TRP A 10 -11.47 8.42 24.55
C TRP A 10 -10.95 9.61 23.73
N GLU A 11 -10.44 10.62 24.42
CA GLU A 11 -9.91 11.84 23.82
C GLU A 11 -8.49 12.11 24.26
N ARG A 12 -7.72 12.76 23.38
CA ARG A 12 -6.35 13.18 23.70
C ARG A 12 -6.36 14.23 24.81
N TYR A 13 -5.40 14.15 25.72
CA TYR A 13 -5.13 15.23 26.66
C TYR A 13 -3.63 15.39 26.92
N VAL A 14 -3.28 16.44 27.66
CA VAL A 14 -1.93 16.66 28.20
C VAL A 14 -2.08 16.65 29.73
N PRO A 15 -1.39 15.77 30.46
CA PRO A 15 -1.47 15.76 31.91
C PRO A 15 -0.80 17.00 32.51
N ASP A 16 -1.32 17.48 33.64
CA ASP A 16 -0.72 18.61 34.37
C ASP A 16 0.70 18.27 34.85
N GLU A 17 0.90 17.01 35.26
CA GLU A 17 2.20 16.42 35.60
C GLU A 17 2.41 15.13 34.79
N PHE A 18 3.51 15.06 34.05
CA PHE A 18 3.85 13.85 33.32
C PHE A 18 4.20 12.72 34.30
N PRO A 19 3.65 11.50 34.11
CA PRO A 19 4.01 10.36 34.94
C PRO A 19 5.52 10.11 34.94
N SER A 20 6.07 9.82 36.12
CA SER A 20 7.50 9.53 36.28
C SER A 20 7.94 8.39 35.34
N GLY A 21 8.97 8.64 34.53
CA GLY A 21 9.52 7.67 33.59
C GLY A 21 8.83 7.61 32.23
N ALA A 22 7.72 8.34 32.02
CA ALA A 22 7.14 8.47 30.69
C ALA A 22 8.10 9.24 29.76
N PRO A 23 8.34 8.75 28.53
CA PRO A 23 9.06 9.52 27.51
C PRO A 23 8.43 10.89 27.26
N ALA A 24 9.25 11.90 26.94
CA ALA A 24 8.76 13.25 26.66
C ALA A 24 7.79 13.34 25.46
N SER A 25 7.82 12.35 24.57
CA SER A 25 6.94 12.24 23.40
C SER A 25 5.70 11.37 23.63
N THR A 26 5.43 10.94 24.86
CA THR A 26 4.26 10.12 25.16
C THR A 26 2.97 10.90 24.90
N MET A 27 2.03 10.26 24.21
CA MET A 27 0.68 10.78 24.01
C MET A 27 -0.24 10.17 25.06
N PHE A 28 -1.15 10.98 25.61
CA PHE A 28 -2.09 10.54 26.64
C PHE A 28 -3.52 10.64 26.13
N CYS A 29 -4.35 9.69 26.57
CA CYS A 29 -5.78 9.66 26.30
C CYS A 29 -6.52 9.49 27.61
N LYS A 30 -7.64 10.21 27.75
CA LYS A 30 -8.57 10.05 28.87
C LYS A 30 -9.95 9.70 28.34
N ARG A 31 -10.74 8.98 29.12
CA ARG A 31 -12.14 8.72 28.81
C ARG A 31 -12.95 10.00 28.96
N ALA A 32 -13.79 10.29 27.97
CA ALA A 32 -14.54 11.55 27.89
C ALA A 32 -15.50 11.74 29.08
N ASP A 33 -16.13 10.66 29.55
CA ASP A 33 -17.21 10.74 30.53
C ASP A 33 -16.71 11.00 31.96
N ASP A 34 -15.57 10.43 32.35
CA ASP A 34 -15.07 10.47 33.74
C ASP A 34 -13.59 10.87 33.88
N GLY A 35 -12.92 11.17 32.78
CA GLY A 35 -11.52 11.60 32.79
C GLY A 35 -10.52 10.50 33.13
N MET A 36 -10.93 9.22 33.15
CA MET A 36 -10.04 8.10 33.43
C MET A 36 -8.88 8.04 32.42
N ASP A 37 -7.63 8.01 32.88
CA ASP A 37 -6.45 7.89 32.00
C ASP A 37 -6.33 6.48 31.40
N TRP A 38 -5.96 6.40 30.11
CA TRP A 38 -5.88 5.14 29.36
C TRP A 38 -4.83 4.19 29.92
N TYR A 39 -3.65 4.72 30.31
CA TYR A 39 -2.58 3.88 30.85
C TYR A 39 -2.97 3.35 32.23
N ALA A 40 -3.54 4.19 33.09
CA ALA A 40 -4.09 3.76 34.38
C ALA A 40 -5.24 2.74 34.21
N TYR A 41 -6.03 2.85 33.15
CA TYR A 41 -7.15 1.94 32.86
C TYR A 41 -6.71 0.57 32.33
N THR A 42 -5.56 0.49 31.66
CA THR A 42 -5.12 -0.72 30.93
C THR A 42 -3.94 -1.44 31.57
N HIS A 43 -3.05 -0.73 32.27
CA HIS A 43 -1.84 -1.31 32.82
C HIS A 43 -2.06 -1.87 34.22
N PRO A 44 -1.33 -2.92 34.63
CA PRO A 44 -1.41 -3.45 35.98
C PRO A 44 -1.24 -2.34 37.04
N PRO A 45 -2.05 -2.36 38.11
CA PRO A 45 -2.90 -3.47 38.57
C PRO A 45 -4.32 -3.49 37.99
N ALA A 46 -4.63 -2.70 36.94
CA ALA A 46 -5.96 -2.67 36.37
C ALA A 46 -6.40 -4.02 35.79
N THR A 47 -7.68 -4.36 36.00
CA THR A 47 -8.32 -5.60 35.50
C THR A 47 -9.60 -5.29 34.73
N ASN A 48 -9.64 -4.15 34.03
CA ASN A 48 -10.84 -3.64 33.37
C ASN A 48 -11.24 -4.44 32.12
N PHE A 49 -10.34 -5.27 31.60
CA PHE A 49 -10.55 -6.13 30.44
C PHE A 49 -10.34 -7.59 30.83
N ALA A 50 -11.18 -8.49 30.30
CA ALA A 50 -10.94 -9.92 30.42
C ALA A 50 -9.65 -10.32 29.67
N PRO A 51 -8.79 -11.20 30.20
CA PRO A 51 -7.51 -11.53 29.55
C PRO A 51 -7.65 -12.13 28.15
N THR A 52 -8.73 -12.87 27.88
CA THR A 52 -8.93 -13.61 26.63
C THR A 52 -9.89 -12.95 25.65
N SER A 53 -10.56 -11.85 26.01
CA SER A 53 -11.53 -11.19 25.14
C SER A 53 -10.86 -10.45 23.97
N VAL A 54 -11.64 -10.11 22.96
CA VAL A 54 -11.22 -9.24 21.86
C VAL A 54 -11.55 -7.79 22.20
N LYS A 55 -10.62 -6.87 21.96
CA LYS A 55 -10.80 -5.43 22.17
C LYS A 55 -10.70 -4.74 20.83
N ALA A 56 -11.52 -3.72 20.63
CA ALA A 56 -11.48 -2.94 19.41
C ALA A 56 -11.62 -1.44 19.68
N THR A 57 -10.99 -0.65 18.81
CA THR A 57 -11.29 0.77 18.69
C THR A 57 -12.31 0.98 17.58
N VAL A 58 -13.31 1.79 17.87
CA VAL A 58 -14.40 2.14 16.97
C VAL A 58 -14.26 3.61 16.58
N TYR A 59 -14.15 3.85 15.28
CA TYR A 59 -14.11 5.17 14.68
C TYR A 59 -15.17 5.25 13.58
N ASP A 60 -16.03 6.26 13.62
CA ASP A 60 -17.18 6.40 12.71
C ASP A 60 -18.01 5.10 12.59
N ASN A 61 -18.38 4.55 13.75
CA ASN A 61 -19.09 3.27 13.90
C ASN A 61 -18.37 2.06 13.29
N ARG A 62 -17.10 2.15 12.91
CA ARG A 62 -16.33 1.05 12.30
C ARG A 62 -15.19 0.60 13.19
N LEU A 63 -15.00 -0.71 13.33
CA LEU A 63 -13.85 -1.28 14.03
C LEU A 63 -12.58 -1.08 13.19
N VAL A 64 -11.67 -0.23 13.64
CA VAL A 64 -10.45 0.17 12.89
C VAL A 64 -9.18 -0.53 13.37
N ALA A 65 -9.11 -0.87 14.66
CA ALA A 65 -8.06 -1.73 15.21
C ALA A 65 -8.68 -2.75 16.15
N VAL A 66 -8.20 -3.99 16.08
CA VAL A 66 -8.74 -5.14 16.83
C VAL A 66 -7.57 -5.96 17.35
N ALA A 67 -7.55 -6.23 18.66
CA ALA A 67 -6.50 -7.03 19.30
C ALA A 67 -7.03 -7.74 20.56
N ARG A 68 -6.40 -8.84 20.96
CA ARG A 68 -6.66 -9.46 22.28
C ARG A 68 -5.88 -8.76 23.40
N ASP A 69 -4.66 -8.33 23.09
CA ASP A 69 -3.82 -7.52 23.98
C ASP A 69 -4.17 -6.04 23.82
N VAL A 70 -4.70 -5.44 24.89
CA VAL A 70 -5.12 -4.04 24.91
C VAL A 70 -3.94 -3.07 24.80
N SER A 71 -2.72 -3.49 25.13
CA SER A 71 -1.52 -2.66 25.01
C SER A 71 -1.14 -2.36 23.54
N LEU A 72 -1.71 -3.12 22.60
CA LEU A 72 -1.56 -2.89 21.16
C LEU A 72 -2.56 -1.86 20.61
N LEU A 73 -3.42 -1.30 21.46
CA LEU A 73 -4.43 -0.31 21.08
C LEU A 73 -4.10 1.06 21.69
N PHE A 74 -4.36 2.10 20.90
CA PHE A 74 -4.32 3.48 21.38
C PHE A 74 -5.60 4.21 20.93
N PRO A 75 -6.53 4.55 21.85
CA PRO A 75 -7.92 4.88 21.48
C PRO A 75 -8.15 6.37 21.23
N GLN A 76 -7.13 7.13 20.78
CA GLN A 76 -7.29 8.57 20.58
C GLN A 76 -8.42 8.90 19.60
N GLY A 77 -9.47 9.56 20.09
CA GLY A 77 -10.62 9.96 19.28
C GLY A 77 -11.54 8.80 18.89
N ALA A 78 -11.46 7.67 19.61
CA ALA A 78 -12.23 6.46 19.32
C ALA A 78 -13.02 5.99 20.55
N THR A 79 -14.07 5.20 20.31
CA THR A 79 -14.74 4.42 21.35
C THR A 79 -14.02 3.08 21.51
N VAL A 80 -13.88 2.58 22.73
CA VAL A 80 -13.32 1.24 22.99
C VAL A 80 -14.44 0.29 23.32
N ILE A 81 -14.45 -0.87 22.66
CA ILE A 81 -15.37 -1.97 22.97
C ILE A 81 -14.60 -3.26 23.26
N GLU A 82 -15.22 -4.15 24.03
CA GLU A 82 -14.72 -5.49 24.34
C GLU A 82 -15.77 -6.54 23.96
N ILE A 83 -15.35 -7.56 23.23
CA ILE A 83 -16.15 -8.71 22.79
C ILE A 83 -15.72 -9.91 23.63
N THR A 84 -16.59 -10.36 24.54
CA THR A 84 -16.20 -11.30 25.61
C THR A 84 -16.49 -12.76 25.30
N ASP A 85 -17.35 -13.05 24.33
CA ASP A 85 -17.74 -14.42 23.99
C ASP A 85 -16.83 -15.11 22.96
N ASP A 86 -15.93 -14.35 22.32
CA ASP A 86 -14.92 -14.91 21.42
C ASP A 86 -13.57 -15.06 22.12
N THR A 87 -13.28 -16.29 22.54
CA THR A 87 -11.99 -16.67 23.15
C THR A 87 -11.13 -17.55 22.24
N ALA A 88 -11.61 -17.92 21.05
CA ALA A 88 -11.02 -18.98 20.23
C ALA A 88 -10.53 -18.53 18.85
N THR A 89 -11.02 -17.39 18.34
CA THR A 89 -10.57 -16.88 17.04
C THR A 89 -9.09 -16.51 17.08
N GLU A 90 -8.26 -17.12 16.23
CA GLU A 90 -6.84 -16.78 16.13
C GLU A 90 -6.63 -15.44 15.44
N ASP A 91 -7.20 -15.26 14.25
CA ASP A 91 -7.12 -14.01 13.49
C ASP A 91 -8.32 -13.10 13.76
N VAL A 92 -8.28 -12.40 14.89
CA VAL A 92 -9.35 -11.49 15.31
C VAL A 92 -9.51 -10.31 14.35
N LEU A 93 -8.44 -9.91 13.64
CA LEU A 93 -8.50 -8.81 12.70
C LEU A 93 -9.25 -9.22 11.41
N ALA A 94 -9.00 -10.42 10.89
CA ALA A 94 -9.74 -10.92 9.73
C ALA A 94 -11.24 -11.09 10.01
N VAL A 95 -11.60 -11.47 11.25
CA VAL A 95 -13.00 -11.68 11.62
C VAL A 95 -13.74 -10.37 11.91
N TYR A 96 -13.16 -9.48 12.73
CA TYR A 96 -13.84 -8.28 13.23
C TYR A 96 -13.42 -6.98 12.55
N GLY A 97 -12.28 -6.96 11.87
CA GLY A 97 -11.76 -5.78 11.19
C GLY A 97 -12.77 -5.21 10.20
N GLY A 98 -13.11 -3.94 10.37
CA GLY A 98 -14.03 -3.23 9.50
C GLY A 98 -15.52 -3.52 9.71
N GLN A 99 -15.91 -4.35 10.68
CA GLN A 99 -17.32 -4.49 11.09
C GLN A 99 -17.88 -3.15 11.60
N ILE A 100 -19.20 -2.99 11.50
CA ILE A 100 -19.94 -1.81 11.93
C ILE A 100 -20.53 -2.07 13.32
N TYR A 101 -20.17 -1.22 14.27
CA TYR A 101 -20.72 -1.17 15.62
C TYR A 101 -21.93 -0.23 15.68
N ASP A 102 -23.08 -0.76 16.10
CA ASP A 102 -24.26 0.02 16.45
C ASP A 102 -24.25 0.26 17.98
N PRO A 103 -23.98 1.49 18.46
CA PRO A 103 -23.93 1.78 19.89
C PRO A 103 -25.31 1.75 20.57
N VAL A 104 -26.41 1.87 19.82
CA VAL A 104 -27.78 1.83 20.38
C VAL A 104 -28.23 0.40 20.57
N ALA A 105 -28.03 -0.46 19.55
CA ALA A 105 -28.35 -1.87 19.63
C ALA A 105 -27.29 -2.68 20.40
N ASN A 106 -26.08 -2.13 20.55
CA ASN A 106 -24.88 -2.79 21.07
C ASN A 106 -24.59 -4.10 20.32
N THR A 107 -24.56 -4.02 18.99
CA THR A 107 -24.33 -5.16 18.08
C THR A 107 -23.25 -4.84 17.05
N LEU A 108 -22.70 -5.89 16.44
CA LEU A 108 -21.84 -5.78 15.27
C LEU A 108 -22.56 -6.31 14.04
N SER A 109 -22.29 -5.68 12.90
CA SER A 109 -22.77 -6.11 11.59
C SER A 109 -21.63 -6.04 10.58
N PRO A 110 -21.66 -6.85 9.51
CA PRO A 110 -20.70 -6.72 8.43
C PRO A 110 -20.80 -5.32 7.80
N PRO A 111 -19.69 -4.75 7.30
CA PRO A 111 -19.74 -3.51 6.55
C PRO A 111 -20.69 -3.67 5.35
N PRO A 112 -21.35 -2.59 4.91
CA PRO A 112 -22.14 -2.63 3.69
C PRO A 112 -21.24 -3.15 2.55
N PRO A 113 -21.78 -3.97 1.62
CA PRO A 113 -21.03 -4.41 0.47
C PRO A 113 -20.38 -3.19 -0.19
N GLN A 114 -19.05 -3.20 -0.28
CA GLN A 114 -18.35 -2.15 -1.02
C GLN A 114 -18.79 -2.31 -2.47
N GLU A 115 -19.55 -1.34 -2.99
CA GLU A 115 -19.79 -1.29 -4.42
C GLU A 115 -18.43 -1.35 -5.09
N PRO A 116 -18.21 -2.26 -6.06
CA PRO A 116 -16.96 -2.29 -6.79
C PRO A 116 -16.76 -0.87 -7.30
N ALA A 117 -15.62 -0.26 -6.92
CA ALA A 117 -15.29 1.07 -7.41
C ALA A 117 -15.54 1.04 -8.91
N PRO A 118 -16.31 2.00 -9.47
CA PRO A 118 -16.65 1.97 -10.87
C PRO A 118 -15.33 1.77 -11.61
N PHE A 119 -15.25 0.71 -12.43
CA PHE A 119 -14.10 0.52 -13.28
C PHE A 119 -13.99 1.79 -14.10
N THR A 120 -13.12 2.71 -13.70
CA THR A 120 -12.78 3.83 -14.54
C THR A 120 -11.97 3.17 -15.63
N ASN A 121 -12.66 2.83 -16.72
CA ASN A 121 -12.08 2.37 -17.95
C ASN A 121 -11.28 3.54 -18.54
N ARG A 122 -10.20 3.93 -17.84
CA ARG A 122 -9.24 4.91 -18.29
C ARG A 122 -8.53 4.22 -19.43
N ARG A 123 -8.87 4.63 -20.65
CA ARG A 123 -8.18 4.16 -21.84
C ARG A 123 -6.68 4.36 -21.61
N PRO A 124 -5.82 3.39 -21.93
CA PRO A 124 -4.38 3.59 -21.93
C PRO A 124 -4.08 4.89 -22.70
N THR A 125 -3.50 5.87 -22.02
CA THR A 125 -3.08 7.10 -22.67
C THR A 125 -1.63 6.88 -23.08
N ILE A 126 -1.28 7.23 -24.32
CA ILE A 126 0.13 7.23 -24.74
C ILE A 126 0.80 8.36 -23.97
N VAL A 127 1.61 8.04 -22.96
CA VAL A 127 2.18 9.05 -22.06
C VAL A 127 3.64 9.38 -22.40
N ALA A 128 4.37 8.51 -23.09
CA ALA A 128 5.79 8.76 -23.33
C ALA A 128 6.30 8.07 -24.60
N ALA A 129 6.89 8.86 -25.51
CA ALA A 129 7.83 8.45 -26.55
C ALA A 129 7.36 7.42 -27.60
N ALA A 130 7.53 7.78 -28.87
CA ALA A 130 7.79 6.81 -29.94
C ALA A 130 9.16 7.17 -30.52
N PHE A 131 10.09 6.22 -30.53
CA PHE A 131 11.45 6.44 -31.00
C PHE A 131 12.03 5.18 -31.63
N ASN A 132 13.00 5.38 -32.50
CA ASN A 132 13.78 4.32 -33.14
C ASN A 132 15.21 4.37 -32.61
N ILE A 133 15.75 3.21 -32.24
CA ILE A 133 17.16 3.04 -31.90
C ILE A 133 17.81 2.39 -33.11
N HIS A 134 18.86 3.02 -33.63
CA HIS A 134 19.75 2.41 -34.62
C HIS A 134 20.93 1.79 -33.90
N VAL A 135 21.23 0.52 -34.20
CA VAL A 135 22.37 -0.20 -33.62
C VAL A 135 23.34 -0.56 -34.75
N ALA A 136 24.61 -0.20 -34.60
CA ALA A 136 25.65 -0.54 -35.56
C ALA A 136 26.99 -0.69 -34.84
N ASP A 137 27.79 -1.69 -35.24
CA ASP A 137 29.15 -1.92 -34.74
C ASP A 137 29.26 -1.98 -33.19
N PHE A 138 28.26 -2.61 -32.54
CA PHE A 138 28.14 -2.71 -31.07
C PHE A 138 27.99 -1.37 -30.34
N ASP A 139 27.49 -0.35 -31.05
CA ASP A 139 27.19 0.98 -30.52
C ASP A 139 25.79 1.45 -30.97
N ILE A 140 25.30 2.53 -30.36
CA ILE A 140 24.04 3.20 -30.69
C ILE A 140 24.36 4.53 -31.38
N PRO A 141 24.55 4.54 -32.72
CA PRO A 141 24.92 5.75 -33.46
C PRO A 141 23.83 6.83 -33.47
N SER A 142 22.54 6.46 -33.35
CA SER A 142 21.45 7.43 -33.33
C SER A 142 20.18 6.90 -32.65
N ILE A 143 19.39 7.85 -32.14
CA ILE A 143 18.03 7.65 -31.64
C ILE A 143 17.12 8.66 -32.35
N ASP A 144 16.17 8.17 -33.13
CA ASP A 144 15.25 8.99 -33.92
C ASP A 144 13.86 9.03 -33.28
N GLY A 145 13.45 10.21 -32.80
CA GLY A 145 12.19 10.41 -32.08
C GLY A 145 12.47 10.82 -30.63
N LEU A 146 12.00 12.02 -30.25
CA LEU A 146 12.38 12.65 -29.00
C LEU A 146 11.12 13.12 -28.27
N PHE A 147 10.51 12.22 -27.51
CA PHE A 147 9.73 12.65 -26.36
C PHE A 147 10.20 11.89 -25.14
N ASN A 148 10.86 12.58 -24.22
CA ASN A 148 11.25 12.07 -22.91
C ASN A 148 12.30 10.93 -22.86
N ILE A 149 13.12 10.70 -23.90
CA ILE A 149 14.27 9.77 -23.83
C ILE A 149 15.58 10.56 -23.78
N ALA A 150 16.39 10.29 -22.75
CA ALA A 150 17.66 10.98 -22.52
C ALA A 150 18.83 10.32 -23.25
N ALA A 151 18.92 9.00 -23.14
CA ALA A 151 20.00 8.22 -23.71
C ALA A 151 19.59 6.74 -23.81
N ALA A 152 20.29 5.99 -24.65
CA ALA A 152 20.33 4.54 -24.61
C ALA A 152 21.78 4.08 -24.51
N VAL A 153 22.02 2.97 -23.82
CA VAL A 153 23.34 2.38 -23.60
C VAL A 153 23.29 0.93 -24.01
N TYR A 154 24.21 0.52 -24.88
CA TYR A 154 24.46 -0.88 -25.20
C TYR A 154 25.14 -1.56 -24.00
N LEU A 155 24.53 -2.62 -23.45
CA LEU A 155 25.08 -3.33 -22.29
C LEU A 155 25.81 -4.61 -22.72
N ASP A 156 25.17 -5.41 -23.57
CA ASP A 156 25.65 -6.69 -24.10
C ASP A 156 24.84 -7.05 -25.36
N VAL A 157 25.18 -8.15 -26.04
CA VAL A 157 24.45 -8.63 -27.22
C VAL A 157 22.97 -8.80 -26.88
N GLY A 158 22.13 -8.07 -27.59
CA GLY A 158 20.68 -8.04 -27.39
C GLY A 158 20.22 -7.46 -26.06
N SER A 159 21.02 -6.60 -25.41
CA SER A 159 20.70 -5.96 -24.14
C SER A 159 20.99 -4.46 -24.18
N TYR A 160 19.94 -3.65 -23.97
CA TYR A 160 20.01 -2.19 -24.06
C TYR A 160 19.35 -1.54 -22.85
N MET A 161 19.98 -0.54 -22.25
CA MET A 161 19.37 0.28 -21.21
C MET A 161 18.93 1.61 -21.78
N VAL A 162 17.70 2.03 -21.51
CA VAL A 162 17.13 3.29 -21.98
C VAL A 162 16.74 4.16 -20.79
N PHE A 163 17.18 5.42 -20.81
CA PHE A 163 16.92 6.40 -19.75
C PHE A 163 15.89 7.42 -20.17
N PHE A 164 15.00 7.80 -19.26
CA PHE A 164 14.08 8.91 -19.45
C PHE A 164 14.76 10.26 -19.19
N VAL A 165 14.34 11.33 -19.88
CA VAL A 165 14.76 12.72 -19.55
C VAL A 165 14.14 13.15 -18.22
N GLN A 166 12.85 12.91 -18.06
CA GLN A 166 12.10 13.07 -16.84
C GLN A 166 11.66 11.68 -16.35
N PRO A 167 12.02 11.28 -15.13
CA PRO A 167 11.57 10.02 -14.57
C PRO A 167 10.05 9.88 -14.61
N GLN A 168 9.56 8.68 -14.87
CA GLN A 168 8.15 8.32 -14.69
C GLN A 168 7.79 8.46 -13.20
N PRO A 169 6.51 8.68 -12.85
CA PRO A 169 6.12 8.76 -11.43
C PRO A 169 6.35 7.45 -10.66
N ASP A 170 6.32 6.31 -11.37
CA ASP A 170 6.54 4.97 -10.86
C ASP A 170 6.97 4.04 -12.02
N ALA A 171 7.21 2.76 -11.72
CA ALA A 171 7.53 1.73 -12.71
C ALA A 171 6.28 1.11 -13.40
N ALA A 172 5.08 1.67 -13.22
CA ALA A 172 3.82 1.12 -13.75
C ALA A 172 3.55 1.53 -15.22
N TYR A 173 4.52 1.25 -16.08
CA TYR A 173 4.44 1.43 -17.53
C TYR A 173 4.80 0.14 -18.26
N TYR A 174 4.47 0.05 -19.54
CA TYR A 174 4.91 -1.02 -20.42
C TYR A 174 5.45 -0.46 -21.74
N ALA A 175 6.31 -1.22 -22.39
CA ALA A 175 6.84 -0.88 -23.71
C ALA A 175 6.25 -1.80 -24.77
N VAL A 176 5.81 -1.23 -25.88
CA VAL A 176 5.58 -1.94 -27.13
C VAL A 176 6.87 -1.82 -27.93
N ILE A 177 7.56 -2.94 -28.11
CA ILE A 177 8.84 -3.01 -28.80
C ILE A 177 8.62 -3.75 -30.11
N THR A 178 8.96 -3.12 -31.22
CA THR A 178 8.93 -3.69 -32.57
C THR A 178 10.29 -3.46 -33.24
N GLY A 179 10.56 -4.11 -34.36
CA GLY A 179 11.84 -4.01 -35.06
C GLY A 179 12.24 -5.32 -35.71
N ASP A 180 13.53 -5.49 -35.98
CA ASP A 180 14.05 -6.66 -36.71
C ASP A 180 14.26 -7.89 -35.81
N ALA A 181 14.18 -7.72 -34.48
CA ALA A 181 14.27 -8.83 -33.54
C ALA A 181 12.94 -9.61 -33.46
N PRO A 182 12.93 -10.93 -33.71
CA PRO A 182 11.72 -11.76 -33.61
C PRO A 182 11.08 -11.78 -32.22
N ALA A 183 11.89 -11.59 -31.16
CA ALA A 183 11.41 -11.49 -29.79
C ALA A 183 12.11 -10.33 -29.08
N ALA A 184 11.33 -9.41 -28.52
CA ALA A 184 11.81 -8.31 -27.69
C ALA A 184 10.93 -8.15 -26.44
N ARG A 185 11.53 -7.86 -25.29
CA ARG A 185 10.80 -7.64 -24.03
C ARG A 185 11.55 -6.67 -23.11
N LEU A 186 10.83 -6.14 -22.12
CA LEU A 186 11.45 -5.48 -20.97
C LEU A 186 11.97 -6.52 -19.98
N SER A 187 13.14 -6.27 -19.38
CA SER A 187 13.73 -7.16 -18.36
C SER A 187 13.96 -6.50 -17.00
N ASP A 188 14.12 -5.17 -16.96
CA ASP A 188 14.19 -4.36 -15.75
C ASP A 188 13.45 -3.03 -15.99
N GLN A 189 12.77 -2.54 -14.95
CA GLN A 189 11.94 -1.34 -15.03
C GLN A 189 12.04 -0.53 -13.75
N ALA A 190 12.40 0.74 -13.90
CA ALA A 190 12.48 1.72 -12.84
C ALA A 190 11.86 3.05 -13.32
N PRO A 191 11.50 3.97 -12.41
CA PRO A 191 11.04 5.30 -12.79
C PRO A 191 11.98 6.02 -13.78
N GLU A 192 13.30 5.82 -13.65
CA GLU A 192 14.32 6.53 -14.41
C GLU A 192 14.76 5.82 -15.70
N TYR A 193 14.59 4.49 -15.79
CA TYR A 193 15.12 3.70 -16.89
C TYR A 193 14.37 2.38 -17.09
N PHE A 194 14.59 1.74 -18.24
CA PHE A 194 14.26 0.33 -18.44
C PHE A 194 15.32 -0.36 -19.28
N THR A 195 15.35 -1.70 -19.23
CA THR A 195 16.19 -2.51 -20.11
C THR A 195 15.34 -3.27 -21.13
N ILE A 196 15.83 -3.33 -22.37
CA ILE A 196 15.29 -4.12 -23.46
C ILE A 196 16.17 -5.34 -23.67
N GLU A 197 15.56 -6.51 -23.76
CA GLU A 197 16.19 -7.76 -24.22
C GLU A 197 15.65 -8.15 -25.60
N THR A 198 16.52 -8.50 -26.54
CA THR A 198 16.19 -8.98 -27.89
C THR A 198 16.79 -10.35 -28.18
N LYS A 199 16.03 -11.22 -28.85
CA LYS A 199 16.40 -12.61 -29.16
C LYS A 199 15.94 -13.03 -30.55
N ASP A 200 16.60 -14.04 -31.11
CA ASP A 200 16.23 -14.67 -32.41
C ASP A 200 14.93 -15.48 -32.37
N GLY A 201 14.31 -15.60 -31.18
CA GLY A 201 12.98 -16.16 -30.99
C GLY A 201 12.63 -16.33 -29.51
N PRO A 202 11.42 -16.81 -29.19
CA PRO A 202 11.03 -17.13 -27.81
C PRO A 202 11.96 -18.18 -27.20
N GLY A 203 12.79 -17.79 -26.23
CA GLY A 203 13.78 -18.66 -25.60
C GLY A 203 15.07 -18.85 -26.39
N GLY A 204 15.25 -18.11 -27.49
CA GLY A 204 16.41 -18.17 -28.35
C GLY A 204 17.66 -17.44 -27.82
N ASN A 205 18.67 -17.30 -28.68
CA ASN A 205 19.92 -16.61 -28.35
C ASN A 205 19.73 -15.09 -28.41
N PRO A 206 20.46 -14.32 -27.59
CA PRO A 206 20.49 -12.87 -27.73
C PRO A 206 20.99 -12.45 -29.11
N ILE A 207 20.35 -11.45 -29.70
CA ILE A 207 20.76 -10.88 -30.99
C ILE A 207 20.66 -9.36 -30.96
N ASP A 208 21.50 -8.71 -31.76
CA ASP A 208 21.43 -7.27 -32.00
C ASP A 208 20.60 -6.97 -33.27
N PRO A 209 19.36 -6.47 -33.15
CA PRO A 209 18.63 -5.95 -34.30
C PRO A 209 19.29 -4.68 -34.84
N ALA A 210 19.22 -4.47 -36.16
CA ALA A 210 19.70 -3.23 -36.77
C ALA A 210 18.84 -2.02 -36.36
N VAL A 211 17.53 -2.23 -36.16
CA VAL A 211 16.58 -1.22 -35.72
C VAL A 211 15.61 -1.77 -34.67
N LEU A 212 15.35 -0.97 -33.64
CA LEU A 212 14.26 -1.15 -32.69
C LEU A 212 13.35 0.07 -32.68
N SER A 213 12.05 -0.12 -32.69
CA SER A 213 11.04 0.92 -32.46
C SER A 213 10.34 0.66 -31.13
N VAL A 214 10.34 1.65 -30.25
CA VAL A 214 9.87 1.52 -28.88
C VAL A 214 8.79 2.56 -28.60
N GLN A 215 7.67 2.12 -28.04
CA GLN A 215 6.59 2.98 -27.58
C GLN A 215 6.25 2.70 -26.11
N ILE A 216 6.29 3.72 -25.25
CA ILE A 216 5.98 3.57 -23.82
C ILE A 216 4.53 3.97 -23.53
N MET A 217 3.81 3.12 -22.81
CA MET A 217 2.41 3.29 -22.45
C MET A 217 2.24 3.15 -20.94
N ARG A 218 1.40 3.99 -20.33
CA ARG A 218 1.10 3.92 -18.89
C ARG A 218 -0.33 3.46 -18.66
N ILE A 219 -0.52 2.72 -17.58
CA ILE A 219 -1.83 2.39 -17.06
C ILE A 219 -2.02 3.30 -15.85
N ASP A 220 -2.81 4.37 -15.99
CA ASP A 220 -3.14 5.22 -14.85
C ASP A 220 -3.98 4.42 -13.86
N GLN A 221 -3.43 4.14 -12.68
CA GLN A 221 -4.19 3.60 -11.54
C GLN A 221 -5.17 4.65 -10.96
#